data_AF-A0A2A3HKM9-F1
#
_entry.id   AF-A0A2A3HKM9-F1
#
_cell.length_a   1.000
_cell.length_b   1.000
_cell.length_c   1.000
_cell.angle_alpha   90.00
_cell.angle_beta   90.00
_cell.angle_gamma   90.00
#
_symmetry.space_group_name_H-M   'P 1'
#
loop_
_entity.id
_entity.type
_entity.pdbx_description
1 polymer ?
#
loop_
_entity_poly.entity_id
_entity_poly.type
_entity_poly.pdbx_seq_one_letter_code
_entity_poly.pdbx_strand_id
1 'polypeptide(L)'
;MGPLRNFELKQHKFTTSYVKLQDAYVSESNMIGGWKKIGYVMNATTNFTYAGDTEDGTVAVTVGKTDAWNATSNVALNDCAIGAKWQLDVVGATNGNSVNYTATTPTCGVALTPTFDKIGK
;
A
#
# COMPACT_ATOMS: atom_id res chain seq x y z
N MET A 1 9.96 -32.71 -28.77
CA MET A 1 10.18 -32.42 -27.33
C MET A 1 10.75 -31.03 -27.24
N GLY A 2 9.91 -30.03 -27.01
CA GLY A 2 10.33 -28.62 -26.97
C GLY A 2 10.76 -28.22 -25.56
N PRO A 3 11.81 -27.41 -25.38
CA PRO A 3 12.10 -26.80 -24.09
C PRO A 3 11.22 -25.57 -23.91
N LEU A 4 10.29 -25.64 -22.95
CA LEU A 4 9.57 -24.49 -22.41
C LEU A 4 10.60 -23.57 -21.76
N ARG A 5 10.86 -22.42 -22.41
CA ARG A 5 11.71 -21.37 -21.84
C ARG A 5 10.98 -20.75 -20.66
N ASN A 6 11.68 -20.66 -19.53
CA ASN A 6 11.33 -19.93 -18.32
C ASN A 6 10.48 -18.68 -18.64
N PHE A 7 9.19 -18.74 -18.32
CA PHE A 7 8.48 -17.54 -17.93
C PHE A 7 9.06 -17.15 -16.57
N GLU A 8 10.00 -16.22 -16.57
CA GLU A 8 10.25 -15.41 -15.38
C GLU A 8 8.90 -14.86 -14.94
N LEU A 9 8.42 -15.34 -13.78
CA LEU A 9 7.39 -14.67 -13.02
C LEU A 9 7.97 -13.30 -12.65
N LYS A 10 7.87 -12.33 -13.56
CA LYS A 10 7.79 -10.94 -13.18
C LYS A 10 6.66 -10.90 -12.18
N GLN A 11 7.03 -10.86 -10.90
CA GLN A 11 6.15 -10.52 -9.81
C GLN A 11 5.29 -9.39 -10.36
N HIS A 12 4.01 -9.66 -10.59
CA HIS A 12 3.05 -8.60 -10.77
C HIS A 12 3.10 -7.86 -9.44
N LYS A 13 3.97 -6.84 -9.36
CA LYS A 13 3.80 -5.75 -8.41
C LYS A 13 2.41 -5.24 -8.75
N PHE A 14 1.41 -5.74 -8.04
CA PHE A 14 0.11 -5.09 -7.93
C PHE A 14 0.41 -3.76 -7.25
N THR A 15 0.96 -2.82 -8.01
CA THR A 15 1.10 -1.45 -7.55
C THR A 15 -0.33 -0.98 -7.37
N THR A 16 -0.72 -0.79 -6.10
CA THR A 16 -2.06 -0.38 -5.71
C THR A 16 -2.39 0.93 -6.43
N SER A 17 -3.65 1.13 -6.84
CA SER A 17 -4.07 2.33 -7.59
C SER A 17 -3.68 3.63 -6.88
N TYR A 18 -3.64 3.62 -5.55
CA TYR A 18 -3.14 4.71 -4.72
C TYR A 18 -1.70 5.11 -5.06
N VAL A 19 -0.74 4.16 -5.05
CA VAL A 19 0.69 4.45 -5.28
C VAL A 19 0.91 5.05 -6.66
N LYS A 20 0.24 4.54 -7.71
CA LYS A 20 0.37 5.07 -9.06
C LYS A 20 -0.18 6.50 -9.20
N LEU A 21 -1.34 6.78 -8.60
CA LEU A 21 -1.92 8.12 -8.61
C LEU A 21 -1.06 9.09 -7.80
N GLN A 22 -0.52 8.63 -6.68
CA GLN A 22 0.37 9.44 -5.85
C GLN A 22 1.69 9.76 -6.57
N ASP A 23 2.31 8.79 -7.25
CA ASP A 23 3.52 8.98 -8.06
C ASP A 23 3.29 9.96 -9.22
N ALA A 24 2.14 9.83 -9.92
CA ALA A 24 1.76 10.75 -10.98
C ALA A 24 1.62 12.18 -10.43
N TYR A 25 0.89 12.35 -9.33
CA TYR A 25 0.71 13.66 -8.71
C TYR A 25 2.02 14.27 -8.22
N VAL A 26 2.91 13.48 -7.59
CA VAL A 26 4.24 13.94 -7.17
C VAL A 26 5.06 14.39 -8.37
N SER A 27 5.01 13.66 -9.48
CA SER A 27 5.76 14.01 -10.70
C SER A 27 5.28 15.33 -11.33
N GLU A 28 4.01 15.67 -11.15
CA GLU A 28 3.40 16.89 -11.69
C GLU A 28 3.52 18.10 -10.76
N SER A 29 3.48 17.88 -9.45
CA SER A 29 3.31 18.94 -8.45
C SER A 29 4.47 19.08 -7.46
N ASN A 30 5.37 18.10 -7.41
CA ASN A 30 6.38 17.94 -6.36
C ASN A 30 5.79 18.03 -4.94
N MET A 31 4.56 17.55 -4.77
CA MET A 31 3.85 17.45 -3.50
C MET A 31 3.25 16.06 -3.32
N ILE A 32 3.11 15.62 -2.07
CA ILE A 32 2.28 14.48 -1.68
C ILE A 32 0.84 14.98 -1.58
N GLY A 33 -0.12 14.22 -2.12
CA GLY A 33 -1.51 14.66 -2.22
C GLY A 33 -2.42 13.77 -1.38
N GLY A 34 -3.42 14.38 -0.74
CA GLY A 34 -4.50 13.60 -0.14
C GLY A 34 -5.32 12.87 -1.22
N TRP A 35 -6.13 11.90 -0.81
CA TRP A 35 -6.82 10.97 -1.71
C TRP A 35 -7.72 11.71 -2.69
N LYS A 36 -8.51 12.66 -2.18
CA LYS A 36 -9.37 13.49 -3.02
C LYS A 36 -8.55 14.33 -4.01
N LYS A 37 -7.37 14.80 -3.61
CA LYS A 37 -6.47 15.58 -4.46
C LYS A 37 -5.93 14.78 -5.64
N ILE A 38 -5.50 13.55 -5.37
CA ILE A 38 -4.91 12.65 -6.38
C ILE A 38 -5.96 11.85 -7.16
N GLY A 39 -7.25 12.08 -6.90
CA GLY A 39 -8.35 11.34 -7.53
C GLY A 39 -8.47 9.89 -7.07
N TYR A 40 -7.91 9.54 -5.91
CA TYR A 40 -8.06 8.22 -5.31
C TYR A 40 -9.33 8.18 -4.44
N VAL A 41 -10.14 7.15 -4.63
CA VAL A 41 -11.33 6.88 -3.82
C VAL A 41 -11.29 5.41 -3.43
N MET A 42 -11.50 5.13 -2.15
CA MET A 42 -11.69 3.77 -1.65
C MET A 42 -12.87 3.70 -0.71
N ASN A 43 -13.74 2.75 -0.96
CA ASN A 43 -14.90 2.49 -0.12
C ASN A 43 -14.57 1.42 0.92
N ALA A 44 -15.12 1.56 2.12
CA ALA A 44 -15.09 0.48 3.09
C ALA A 44 -15.72 -0.79 2.51
N THR A 45 -15.23 -1.93 2.94
CA THR A 45 -15.79 -3.25 2.62
C THR A 45 -16.24 -3.91 3.92
N THR A 46 -16.91 -5.07 3.81
CA THR A 46 -17.28 -5.86 4.98
C THR A 46 -16.07 -6.20 5.85
N ASN A 47 -14.90 -6.43 5.26
CA ASN A 47 -13.72 -6.93 5.96
C ASN A 47 -12.70 -5.85 6.32
N PHE A 48 -12.75 -4.68 5.68
CA PHE A 48 -11.79 -3.61 5.87
C PHE A 48 -12.41 -2.23 5.85
N THR A 49 -11.97 -1.40 6.78
CA THR A 49 -12.15 0.04 6.77
C THR A 49 -10.87 0.69 6.25
N TYR A 50 -10.97 1.53 5.23
CA TYR A 50 -9.83 2.22 4.62
C TYR A 50 -9.81 3.68 5.07
N ALA A 51 -8.64 4.18 5.45
CA ALA A 51 -8.42 5.57 5.86
C ALA A 51 -7.02 6.03 5.46
N GLY A 52 -6.67 7.27 5.78
CA GLY A 52 -5.37 7.86 5.49
C GLY A 52 -5.50 9.37 5.34
N ASP A 53 -4.76 9.95 4.41
CA ASP A 53 -4.92 11.38 4.08
C ASP A 53 -6.08 11.59 3.10
N THR A 54 -7.32 11.48 3.57
CA THR A 54 -8.51 11.47 2.69
C THR A 54 -8.91 12.83 2.13
N GLU A 55 -8.34 13.90 2.68
CA GLU A 55 -8.70 15.29 2.37
C GLU A 55 -8.18 15.78 1.01
N ASP A 56 -8.66 16.94 0.57
CA ASP A 56 -8.13 17.67 -0.60
C ASP A 56 -6.89 18.51 -0.21
N GLY A 57 -5.97 17.87 0.51
CA GLY A 57 -4.76 18.49 1.06
C GLY A 57 -3.50 18.13 0.29
N THR A 58 -2.42 18.84 0.60
CA THR A 58 -1.08 18.51 0.11
C THR A 58 -0.05 18.64 1.22
N VAL A 59 1.03 17.88 1.09
CA VAL A 59 2.19 17.93 1.99
C VAL A 59 3.45 18.01 1.15
N ALA A 60 4.41 18.83 1.59
CA ALA A 60 5.71 18.91 0.92
C ALA A 60 6.41 17.54 0.95
N VAL A 61 7.01 17.17 -0.17
CA VAL A 61 7.74 15.91 -0.33
C VAL A 61 8.88 15.76 0.69
N THR A 62 9.48 16.88 1.11
CA THR A 62 10.53 16.94 2.16
C THR A 62 10.03 16.65 3.57
N VAL A 63 8.73 16.86 3.84
CA VAL A 63 8.11 16.58 5.14
C VAL A 63 7.67 15.12 5.20
N GLY A 64 7.14 14.60 4.09
CA GLY A 64 6.53 13.27 4.06
C GLY A 64 5.16 13.24 4.73
N LYS A 65 4.46 12.11 4.57
CA LYS A 65 3.16 11.84 5.17
C LYS A 65 3.17 10.43 5.76
N THR A 66 3.08 10.36 7.08
CA THR A 66 2.78 9.12 7.80
C THR A 66 1.30 8.79 7.73
N ASP A 67 0.97 7.51 7.73
CA ASP A 67 -0.40 7.01 7.64
C ASP A 67 -1.15 7.59 6.43
N ALA A 68 -0.45 7.76 5.32
CA ALA A 68 -0.99 8.35 4.10
C ALA A 68 -2.06 7.44 3.48
N TRP A 69 -1.94 6.14 3.72
CA TRP A 69 -2.95 5.13 3.42
C TRP A 69 -2.93 4.04 4.49
N ASN A 70 -4.10 3.57 4.92
CA ASN A 70 -4.24 2.39 5.75
C ASN A 70 -5.50 1.58 5.47
N ALA A 71 -5.46 0.33 5.90
CA ALA A 71 -6.59 -0.57 5.99
C ALA A 71 -6.62 -1.20 7.39
N THR A 72 -7.76 -1.09 8.06
CA THR A 72 -8.03 -1.70 9.36
C THR A 72 -9.02 -2.84 9.19
N SER A 73 -8.71 -4.04 9.71
CA SER A 73 -9.59 -5.19 9.58
C SER A 73 -10.83 -5.05 10.46
N ASN A 74 -12.00 -5.32 9.88
CA ASN A 74 -13.28 -5.41 10.60
C ASN A 74 -13.55 -6.84 11.11
N VAL A 75 -12.75 -7.80 10.64
CA VAL A 75 -12.83 -9.23 10.99
C VAL A 75 -11.44 -9.73 11.39
N ALA A 76 -11.40 -10.88 12.08
CA ALA A 76 -10.14 -11.57 12.30
C ALA A 76 -9.64 -12.18 10.98
N LEU A 77 -8.33 -12.08 10.71
CA LEU A 77 -7.68 -12.52 9.48
C LEU A 77 -6.49 -13.41 9.81
N ASN A 78 -6.68 -14.72 9.77
CA ASN A 78 -5.68 -15.70 10.19
C ASN A 78 -5.20 -15.39 11.62
N ASP A 79 -3.91 -15.10 11.78
CA ASP A 79 -3.28 -14.75 13.05
C ASP A 79 -3.60 -13.32 13.51
N CYS A 80 -4.28 -12.51 12.68
CA CYS A 80 -4.67 -11.15 13.02
C CYS A 80 -6.01 -11.09 13.72
N ALA A 81 -6.02 -10.50 14.90
CA ALA A 81 -7.24 -10.07 15.55
C ALA A 81 -7.99 -9.01 14.72
N ILE A 82 -9.27 -8.81 15.04
CA ILE A 82 -10.07 -7.68 14.55
C ILE A 82 -9.34 -6.37 14.93
N GLY A 83 -9.35 -5.40 14.03
CA GLY A 83 -8.71 -4.09 14.24
C GLY A 83 -7.23 -4.06 13.90
N ALA A 84 -6.67 -5.12 13.29
CA ALA A 84 -5.31 -5.10 12.78
C ALA A 84 -5.17 -4.07 11.65
N LYS A 85 -4.09 -3.28 11.67
CA LYS A 85 -3.89 -2.14 10.75
C LYS A 85 -2.67 -2.36 9.85
N TRP A 86 -2.90 -2.28 8.54
CA TRP A 86 -1.86 -2.17 7.52
C TRP A 86 -1.74 -0.72 7.09
N GLN A 87 -0.52 -0.21 6.98
CA GLN A 87 -0.25 1.20 6.75
C GLN A 87 0.82 1.40 5.69
N LEU A 88 0.72 2.50 4.95
CA LEU A 88 1.75 3.04 4.06
C LEU A 88 2.07 4.48 4.46
N ASP A 89 3.36 4.72 4.66
CA ASP A 89 3.95 6.05 4.78
C ASP A 89 4.56 6.46 3.44
N VAL A 90 4.53 7.76 3.14
CA VAL A 90 5.08 8.34 1.91
C VAL A 90 6.11 9.40 2.28
N VAL A 91 7.31 9.32 1.72
CA VAL A 91 8.36 10.31 1.95
C VAL A 91 9.08 10.62 0.66
N GLY A 92 9.60 11.83 0.51
CA GLY A 92 10.44 12.17 -0.63
C GLY A 92 11.63 11.26 -0.81
N ALA A 93 11.86 10.85 -2.05
CA ALA A 93 13.11 10.25 -2.45
C ALA A 93 14.19 11.33 -2.57
N THR A 94 15.45 10.94 -2.35
CA THR A 94 16.61 11.84 -2.35
C THR A 94 16.87 12.51 -3.71
N ASN A 95 16.28 12.00 -4.78
CA ASN A 95 16.37 12.56 -6.13
C ASN A 95 15.44 13.78 -6.36
N GLY A 96 14.58 14.13 -5.39
CA GLY A 96 13.75 15.34 -5.41
C GLY A 96 12.59 15.34 -6.42
N ASN A 97 12.32 14.22 -7.08
CA ASN A 97 11.24 14.09 -8.09
C ASN A 97 10.52 12.72 -8.03
N SER A 98 10.59 12.05 -6.88
CA SER A 98 9.80 10.85 -6.62
C SER A 98 9.60 10.69 -5.12
N VAL A 99 8.76 9.73 -4.73
CA VAL A 99 8.54 9.36 -3.34
C VAL A 99 8.91 7.89 -3.11
N ASN A 100 9.30 7.58 -1.88
CA ASN A 100 9.45 6.24 -1.35
C ASN A 100 8.23 5.89 -0.49
N TYR A 101 7.85 4.63 -0.52
CA TYR A 101 6.75 4.10 0.28
C TYR A 101 7.28 3.12 1.32
N THR A 102 6.88 3.32 2.57
CA THR A 102 7.22 2.39 3.67
C THR A 102 5.95 1.71 4.15
N ALA A 103 5.87 0.39 3.95
CA ALA A 103 4.76 -0.42 4.42
C ALA A 103 5.01 -0.89 5.85
N THR A 104 4.03 -0.67 6.72
CA THR A 104 3.99 -1.25 8.06
C THR A 104 2.83 -2.23 8.14
N THR A 105 3.15 -3.50 8.37
CA THR A 105 2.16 -4.55 8.61
C THR A 105 1.98 -4.75 10.11
N PRO A 106 0.79 -5.15 10.57
CA PRO A 106 0.65 -5.62 11.95
C PRO A 106 1.51 -6.87 12.14
N THR A 107 1.91 -7.18 13.37
CA THR A 107 2.81 -8.33 13.67
C THR A 107 2.25 -9.67 13.18
N CYS A 108 0.93 -9.79 13.16
CA CYS A 108 0.17 -10.92 12.64
C CYS A 108 -0.01 -10.92 11.10
N GLY A 109 0.22 -9.78 10.44
CA GLY A 109 -0.09 -9.53 9.03
C GLY A 109 1.10 -9.70 8.10
N VAL A 110 2.14 -10.39 8.58
CA VAL A 110 3.30 -10.77 7.78
C VAL A 110 2.87 -11.73 6.67
N ALA A 111 3.56 -11.68 5.53
CA ALA A 111 3.32 -12.62 4.45
C ALA A 111 3.52 -14.05 4.98
N LEU A 112 2.42 -14.79 5.12
CA LEU A 112 2.47 -16.23 5.27
C LEU A 112 2.94 -16.74 3.91
N THR A 113 4.25 -16.92 3.76
CA THR A 113 4.76 -17.77 2.68
C THR A 113 3.96 -19.07 2.74
N PRO A 114 3.48 -19.61 1.59
CA PRO A 114 2.77 -20.87 1.58
C PRO A 114 3.77 -21.99 1.85
N THR A 115 4.27 -22.08 3.08
CA THR A 115 4.87 -23.30 3.59
C THR A 115 3.69 -24.23 3.80
N PHE A 116 3.56 -25.24 2.93
CA PHE A 116 2.52 -26.28 2.99
C PHE A 116 2.39 -26.90 4.39
N ASP A 117 3.44 -26.85 5.19
CA ASP A 117 3.49 -27.32 6.57
C ASP A 117 2.50 -26.64 7.53
N LYS A 118 1.94 -25.48 7.16
CA LYS A 118 0.93 -24.74 7.92
C LYS A 118 -0.50 -24.89 7.37
N ILE A 119 -0.70 -25.62 6.26
CA ILE A 119 -2.04 -25.88 5.71
C ILE A 119 -2.60 -27.14 6.36
N GLY A 120 -3.77 -27.03 7.02
CA GLY A 120 -4.50 -28.18 7.56
C GLY A 120 -4.05 -28.69 8.94
N LYS A 121 -3.40 -27.83 9.73
CA LYS A 121 -3.15 -28.06 11.16
C LYS A 121 -3.99 -27.14 12.01
#